data_AF-A0A4S1FLC3-F1
#
_entry.id   AF-A0A4S1FLC3-F1
#
_cell.length_a   1.000
_cell.length_b   1.000
_cell.length_c   1.000
_cell.angle_alpha   90.00
_cell.angle_beta   90.00
_cell.angle_gamma   90.00
#
_symmetry.space_group_name_H-M   'P 1'
#
loop_
_entity.id
_entity.type
_entity.pdbx_description
1 polymer ?
#
loop_
_entity_poly.entity_id
_entity_poly.type
_entity_poly.pdbx_seq_one_letter_code
_entity_poly.pdbx_strand_id
1 'polypeptide(L)' 'IRHARATDGPLVPVLLKAGAIRFKPILLTALAAMIGAAVILTDPIFQGLAISLLFGLASSTLLTVLVIPAIYVALRT' A
#
# COMPACT_ATOMS: atom_id res chain seq x y z
N ILE A 1 25.57 2.26 -7.94
CA ILE A 1 25.47 2.48 -6.48
C ILE A 1 25.81 3.94 -6.20
N ARG A 2 24.88 4.89 -6.38
CA ARG A 2 25.11 6.34 -6.17
C ARG A 2 24.01 6.87 -5.25
N HIS A 3 24.35 7.08 -3.98
CA HIS A 3 24.51 8.41 -3.38
C HIS A 3 23.18 9.11 -3.05
N ALA A 4 22.43 8.56 -2.08
CA ALA A 4 21.53 9.38 -1.27
C ALA A 4 22.41 10.13 -0.26
N ARG A 5 22.92 11.27 -0.71
CA ARG A 5 23.62 12.23 0.12
C ARG A 5 22.65 12.65 1.21
N ALA A 6 22.97 12.30 2.46
CA ALA A 6 22.50 12.99 3.64
C ALA A 6 22.63 14.48 3.34
N THR A 7 21.50 15.13 3.10
CA THR A 7 21.42 16.56 2.83
C THR A 7 20.74 17.11 4.06
N ASP A 8 21.45 17.97 4.77
CA ASP A 8 21.03 18.79 5.90
C ASP A 8 19.92 19.79 5.52
N GLY A 9 18.90 19.33 4.78
CA GLY A 9 17.62 20.00 4.60
C GLY A 9 16.58 19.33 5.50
N PRO A 10 15.44 19.98 5.80
CA PRO A 10 14.44 19.39 6.68
C PRO A 10 14.11 17.97 6.21
N LEU A 11 14.23 16.98 7.11
CA LEU A 11 14.03 15.56 6.82
C LEU A 11 12.63 15.28 6.25
N VAL A 12 11.71 16.19 6.52
CA VAL A 12 10.30 16.20 6.13
C VAL A 12 10.13 16.10 4.59
N PRO A 13 10.59 17.03 3.72
CA PRO A 13 10.48 16.90 2.26
C PRO A 13 11.11 15.64 1.65
N VAL A 14 12.16 15.09 2.28
CA VAL A 14 12.82 13.86 1.81
C VAL A 14 11.95 12.64 2.13
N LEU A 15 11.41 12.55 3.34
CA LEU A 15 10.42 11.53 3.74
C LEU A 15 9.14 11.65 2.92
N LEU A 16 8.74 12.89 2.60
CA LEU A 16 7.59 13.19 1.76
C LEU A 16 7.72 12.54 0.36
N LYS A 17 8.82 12.85 -0.32
CA LYS A 17 9.15 12.26 -1.62
C LYS A 17 9.35 10.75 -1.52
N ALA A 18 10.04 10.25 -0.51
CA ALA A 18 10.28 8.82 -0.34
C ALA A 18 8.98 8.01 -0.15
N GLY A 19 8.00 8.55 0.59
CA GLY A 19 6.68 7.95 0.76
C GLY A 19 5.87 7.92 -0.53
N ALA A 20 5.87 9.02 -1.28
CA ALA A 20 5.13 9.13 -2.55
C ALA A 20 5.63 8.15 -3.62
N ILE A 21 6.94 7.87 -3.68
CA ILE A 21 7.52 6.96 -4.68
C ILE A 21 7.11 5.49 -4.39
N ARG A 22 6.88 5.12 -3.13
CA ARG A 22 6.46 3.77 -2.73
C ARG A 22 4.96 3.51 -2.89
N PHE A 23 4.15 4.56 -2.93
CA PHE A 23 2.69 4.46 -3.03
C PHE A 23 2.21 3.81 -4.35
N LYS A 24 2.84 4.17 -5.48
CA LYS A 24 2.52 3.61 -6.81
C LYS A 24 2.75 2.10 -6.89
N PRO A 25 3.91 1.57 -6.46
CA PRO A 25 4.14 0.13 -6.37
C PRO A 25 3.13 -0.61 -5.48
N ILE A 26 2.77 -0.07 -4.31
CA ILE A 26 1.85 -0.72 -3.37
C ILE A 26 0.44 -0.85 -3.96
N LEU A 27 -0.06 0.19 -4.62
CA LEU A 27 -1.35 0.14 -5.33
C LEU A 27 -1.34 -0.91 -6.44
N LEU A 28 -0.26 -0.98 -7.22
CA LEU A 28 -0.12 -1.98 -8.30
C LEU A 28 -0.10 -3.41 -7.75
N THR A 29 0.58 -3.66 -6.63
CA THR A 29 0.60 -5.00 -6.01
C THR A 29 -0.76 -5.38 -5.42
N ALA A 30 -1.46 -4.43 -4.79
CA ALA A 30 -2.78 -4.68 -4.23
C ALA A 30 -3.81 -5.02 -5.32
N LEU A 31 -3.78 -4.29 -6.44
CA LEU A 31 -4.62 -4.57 -7.61
C LEU A 31 -4.35 -5.96 -8.19
N ALA A 32 -3.08 -6.33 -8.36
CA ALA A 32 -2.72 -7.66 -8.85
C ALA A 32 -3.25 -8.78 -7.94
N ALA A 33 -3.14 -8.61 -6.61
CA ALA A 33 -3.65 -9.56 -5.63
C ALA A 33 -5.19 -9.67 -5.65
N MET A 34 -5.90 -8.54 -5.76
CA MET A 34 -7.37 -8.53 -5.86
C MET A 34 -7.86 -9.26 -7.12
N ILE A 35 -7.18 -9.07 -8.26
CA ILE A 35 -7.51 -9.78 -9.51
C ILE A 35 -7.29 -11.29 -9.35
N GLY A 36 -6.19 -11.72 -8.72
CA GLY A 36 -5.94 -13.14 -8.43
C GLY A 36 -6.99 -13.75 -7.50
N ALA A 37 -7.39 -13.02 -6.46
CA ALA A 37 -8.44 -13.43 -5.53
C ALA A 37 -9.82 -13.56 -6.20
N ALA A 38 -10.13 -12.70 -7.19
CA ALA A 38 -11.38 -12.76 -7.95
C ALA A 38 -11.50 -14.04 -8.80
N VAL A 39 -10.38 -14.58 -9.30
CA VAL A 39 -10.36 -15.85 -10.04
C VAL A 39 -10.63 -17.05 -9.12
N ILE A 40 -10.15 -17.02 -7.88
CA ILE A 40 -10.38 -18.09 -6.90
C ILE A 40 -11.85 -18.16 -6.47
N LEU A 41 -12.62 -17.08 -6.65
CA LEU A 41 -14.03 -17.01 -6.28
C LEU A 41 -14.94 -17.90 -7.16
N THR A 42 -14.49 -18.26 -8.37
CA THR A 42 -15.27 -19.12 -9.29
C THR A 42 -15.26 -20.59 -8.88
N ASP A 43 -14.34 -21.00 -8.01
CA ASP A 43 -14.23 -22.38 -7.54
C ASP A 43 -14.96 -22.56 -6.19
N PRO A 44 -16.04 -23.37 -6.13
CA PRO A 44 -16.87 -23.53 -4.92
C PRO A 44 -16.13 -24.13 -3.72
N ILE A 45 -14.96 -24.76 -3.94
CA ILE A 45 -14.09 -25.28 -2.88
C ILE A 45 -13.42 -24.14 -2.09
N PHE A 46 -13.10 -23.03 -2.74
CA PHE A 46 -12.33 -21.93 -2.14
C PHE A 46 -13.15 -20.67 -1.88
N GLN A 47 -14.47 -20.69 -2.08
CA GLN A 47 -15.34 -19.51 -1.90
C GLN A 47 -15.19 -18.85 -0.52
N GLY A 48 -15.17 -19.63 0.57
CA GLY A 48 -15.00 -19.07 1.93
C GLY A 48 -13.64 -18.42 2.14
N LEU A 49 -12.58 -19.00 1.56
CA LEU A 49 -11.22 -18.45 1.59
C LEU A 49 -11.13 -17.19 0.73
N ALA A 50 -11.68 -17.22 -0.49
CA ALA A 50 -11.67 -16.10 -1.42
C ALA A 50 -12.37 -14.86 -0.83
N ILE A 51 -13.55 -15.03 -0.22
CA ILE A 51 -14.27 -13.94 0.44
C ILE A 51 -13.43 -13.36 1.59
N SER A 52 -12.88 -14.21 2.46
CA SER A 52 -12.05 -13.78 3.59
C SER A 52 -10.79 -13.03 3.12
N LEU A 53 -10.14 -13.53 2.06
CA LEU A 53 -8.94 -12.93 1.49
C LEU A 53 -9.26 -11.60 0.82
N LEU A 54 -10.35 -11.51 0.05
CA LEU A 54 -10.74 -10.32 -0.69
C LEU A 54 -11.19 -9.19 0.24
N PHE A 55 -11.97 -9.51 1.27
CA PHE A 55 -12.35 -8.54 2.31
C PHE A 55 -11.15 -8.12 3.17
N GLY A 56 -10.27 -9.07 3.54
CA GLY A 56 -9.05 -8.78 4.29
C GLY A 56 -8.06 -7.91 3.53
N LEU A 57 -7.84 -8.21 2.24
CA LEU A 57 -7.02 -7.41 1.33
C LEU A 57 -7.63 -6.03 1.10
N ALA A 58 -8.93 -5.96 0.83
CA ALA A 58 -9.62 -4.68 0.64
C ALA A 58 -9.49 -3.81 1.89
N SER A 59 -9.78 -4.36 3.08
CA SER A 59 -9.67 -3.63 4.35
C SER A 59 -8.22 -3.22 4.67
N SER A 60 -7.24 -4.09 4.44
CA SER A 60 -5.82 -3.80 4.68
C SER A 60 -5.26 -2.77 3.69
N THR A 61 -5.70 -2.83 2.43
CA THR A 61 -5.33 -1.85 1.40
C THR A 61 -5.94 -0.49 1.71
N LEU A 62 -7.23 -0.45 2.07
CA LEU A 62 -7.91 0.77 2.46
C LEU A 62 -7.19 1.39 3.67
N LEU A 63 -6.88 0.59 4.70
CA LEU A 63 -6.16 1.04 5.87
C LEU A 63 -4.77 1.56 5.49
N THR A 64 -4.01 0.88 4.63
CA THR A 64 -2.68 1.32 4.21
C THR A 64 -2.73 2.63 3.43
N VAL A 65 -3.70 2.76 2.51
CA VAL A 65 -3.91 3.97 1.72
C VAL A 65 -4.33 5.15 2.59
N LEU A 66 -5.00 4.92 3.73
CA LEU A 66 -5.43 5.96 4.67
C LEU A 66 -4.36 6.28 5.73
N VAL A 67 -3.66 5.26 6.23
CA VAL A 67 -2.64 5.37 7.29
C VAL A 67 -1.39 6.07 6.78
N ILE A 68 -0.91 5.76 5.58
CA ILE A 68 0.28 6.43 5.03
C ILE A 68 0.09 7.95 4.94
N PRO A 69 -0.99 8.51 4.35
CA PRO A 69 -1.22 9.95 4.36
C PRO A 69 -1.55 10.49 5.75
N ALA A 70 -2.21 9.73 6.63
CA ALA A 70 -2.46 10.18 8.00
C ALA A 70 -1.15 10.38 8.79
N ILE A 71 -0.21 9.43 8.73
CA ILE A 71 1.11 9.55 9.35
C ILE A 71 1.86 10.74 8.77
N TYR A 72 1.74 10.98 7.47
CA TYR A 72 2.38 12.08 6.78
C TYR A 72 1.84 13.46 7.18
N VAL A 73 0.52 13.57 7.32
CA VAL A 73 -0.15 14.78 7.81
C VAL A 73 0.17 15.02 9.28
N ALA A 74 0.22 13.96 10.09
CA ALA A 74 0.64 14.04 11.49
C ALA A 74 2.09 14.49 11.63
N LEU A 75 3.03 13.99 10.80
CA LEU A 75 4.42 14.46 10.78
C LEU A 75 4.57 15.90 10.25
N ARG A 76 3.59 16.39 9.48
CA ARG A 76 3.56 17.77 8.98
C ARG A 76 3.08 18.77 10.05
N THR A 77 2.35 18.29 11.07
CA THR A 77 1.78 19.11 12.15
C THR A 77 2.75 19.16 13.33
#